data_AF-A0A392TGC0-F1
#
_entry.id   AF-A0A392TGC0-F1
#
_cell.length_a   1.000
_cell.length_b   1.000
_cell.length_c   1.000
_cell.angle_alpha   90.00
_cell.angle_beta   90.00
_cell.angle_gamma   90.00
#
_symmetry.space_group_name_H-M   'P 1'
#
loop_
_entity.id
_entity.type
_entity.pdbx_description
1 polymer ?
#
loop_
_entity_poly.entity_id
_entity_poly.type
_entity_poly.pdbx_seq_one_letter_code
_entity_poly.pdbx_strand_id
1 'polypeptide(L)' 'MTIANKMTSYGERVEQVTVVEKVLRSMPARFNYVVCSIEESNDVTALTIDELQSSLIVHEQRMK' A
#
# COMPACT_ATOMS: atom_id res chain seq x y z
N MET A 1 -18.01 -4.83 -3.38
CA MET A 1 -17.04 -3.91 -4.01
C MET A 1 -15.94 -4.80 -4.56
N THR A 2 -16.07 -5.21 -5.82
CA THR A 2 -15.13 -6.14 -6.45
C THR A 2 -14.52 -5.41 -7.62
N ILE A 3 -13.41 -4.71 -7.36
CA ILE A 3 -12.60 -4.11 -8.41
C ILE A 3 -11.21 -4.73 -8.26
N ALA A 4 -11.02 -5.85 -8.95
CA ALA A 4 -9.69 -6.34 -9.30
C ALA A 4 -9.88 -7.23 -10.54
N ASN A 5 -9.50 -6.67 -11.68
CA ASN A 5 -9.53 -7.30 -12.98
C ASN A 5 -8.38 -8.33 -13.02
N LYS A 6 -8.69 -9.60 -13.26
CA LYS A 6 -7.68 -10.67 -13.29
C LYS A 6 -6.77 -10.50 -14.51
N MET A 7 -5.50 -10.19 -14.31
CA MET A 7 -4.47 -10.17 -15.36
C MET A 7 -3.21 -10.94 -14.96
N THR A 8 -3.22 -12.26 -15.16
CA THR A 8 -2.05 -13.10 -15.46
C THR A 8 -0.74 -12.73 -14.74
N SER A 9 -0.61 -13.11 -13.46
CA SER A 9 0.63 -13.32 -12.67
C SER A 9 1.70 -12.22 -12.65
N TYR A 10 2.28 -11.84 -13.80
CA TYR A 10 3.19 -10.69 -13.92
C TYR A 10 2.43 -9.38 -14.08
N GLY A 11 1.31 -9.38 -14.81
CA GLY A 11 0.43 -8.20 -14.94
C GLY A 11 -0.18 -7.82 -13.60
N GLU A 12 -0.68 -8.81 -12.86
CA GLU A 12 -1.22 -8.68 -11.50
C GLU A 12 -0.19 -8.10 -10.53
N ARG A 13 1.07 -8.55 -10.60
CA ARG A 13 2.14 -7.96 -9.76
C ARG A 13 2.38 -6.49 -10.11
N VAL A 14 2.49 -6.13 -11.38
CA VAL A 14 2.69 -4.73 -11.82
C VAL A 14 1.48 -3.87 -11.42
N GLU A 15 0.27 -4.40 -11.53
CA GLU A 15 -0.96 -3.72 -11.11
C GLU A 15 -0.99 -3.48 -9.60
N GLN A 16 -0.64 -4.49 -8.79
CA GLN A 16 -0.57 -4.36 -7.33
C GLN A 16 0.45 -3.29 -6.90
N VAL A 17 1.67 -3.33 -7.45
CA VAL A 17 2.69 -2.31 -7.17
C VAL A 17 2.18 -0.92 -7.54
N THR A 18 1.55 -0.78 -8.71
CA THR A 18 0.97 0.50 -9.16
C THR A 18 -0.12 1.00 -8.20
N VAL A 19 -0.95 0.09 -7.67
CA VAL A 19 -1.99 0.43 -6.69
C VAL A 19 -1.36 0.85 -5.37
N VAL A 20 -0.39 0.09 -4.84
CA VAL A 20 0.33 0.42 -3.60
C VAL A 20 0.97 1.80 -3.68
N GLU A 21 1.71 2.08 -4.76
CA GLU A 21 2.35 3.38 -4.96
C GLU A 21 1.32 4.52 -5.02
N LYS A 22 0.20 4.32 -5.73
CA LYS A 22 -0.86 5.33 -5.81
C LYS A 22 -1.47 5.62 -4.44
N VAL A 23 -1.71 4.60 -3.63
CA VAL A 23 -2.24 4.76 -2.27
C VAL A 23 -1.26 5.59 -1.43
N LEU A 24 0.00 5.19 -1.36
CA LEU A 24 1.03 5.90 -0.61
C LEU A 24 1.20 7.35 -1.09
N ARG A 25 1.23 7.58 -2.41
CA ARG A 25 1.33 8.92 -3.02
C ARG A 25 0.10 9.80 -2.77
N SER A 26 -1.08 9.21 -2.63
CA SER A 26 -2.34 9.92 -2.40
C SER A 26 -2.60 10.28 -0.93
N MET A 27 -1.76 9.79 -0.01
CA MET A 27 -1.89 10.07 1.42
C MET A 27 -1.70 11.57 1.72
N PRO A 28 -2.59 12.18 2.53
CA PRO A 28 -2.39 13.56 2.98
C PRO A 28 -1.08 13.74 3.76
N ALA A 29 -0.45 14.92 3.65
CA ALA A 29 0.85 15.21 4.26
C ALA A 29 0.95 14.94 5.77
N ARG A 30 -0.17 15.00 6.51
CA ARG A 30 -0.22 14.64 7.94
C ARG A 30 0.13 13.17 8.22
N PHE A 31 0.07 12.31 7.20
CA PHE A 31 0.44 10.89 7.29
C PHE A 31 1.81 10.60 6.69
N ASN A 32 2.61 11.62 6.34
CA ASN A 32 3.97 11.40 5.81
C ASN A 32 4.82 10.50 6.71
N TYR A 33 4.68 10.62 8.03
CA TYR A 33 5.36 9.73 8.98
C TYR A 33 5.01 8.24 8.76
N VAL A 34 3.73 7.95 8.49
CA VAL A 34 3.27 6.57 8.20
C VAL A 34 3.81 6.10 6.86
N VAL A 35 3.77 6.95 5.83
CA VAL A 35 4.31 6.63 4.50
C VAL A 35 5.80 6.33 4.59
N CYS A 36 6.61 7.20 5.22
CA CYS A 36 8.03 6.97 5.42
C CYS A 36 8.29 5.67 6.21
N SER A 37 7.52 5.41 7.27
CA SER A 37 7.66 4.17 8.05
C SER A 37 7.43 2.92 7.19
N ILE A 38 6.45 2.95 6.28
CA ILE A 38 6.15 1.84 5.38
C ILE A 38 7.26 1.66 4.34
N GLU A 39 7.72 2.76 3.72
CA GLU A 39 8.80 2.76 2.73
C GLU A 39 10.15 2.31 3.32
N GLU A 40 10.43 2.64 4.57
CA GLU A 40 11.66 2.24 5.27
C GLU A 40 11.61 0.77 5.74
N SER A 41 10.43 0.26 6.11
CA SER A 41 10.29 -1.08 6.69
C SER A 41 9.93 -2.17 5.68
N ASN A 42 9.50 -1.81 4.46
CA ASN A 42 9.07 -2.78 3.45
C ASN A 42 9.57 -2.42 2.04
N ASP A 43 9.79 -3.43 1.21
CA ASP A 43 9.97 -3.24 -0.22
C ASP A 43 8.62 -2.97 -0.90
N VAL A 44 8.35 -1.70 -1.21
CA VAL A 44 7.12 -1.23 -1.86
C VAL A 44 6.88 -1.92 -3.22
N THR A 45 7.93 -2.39 -3.90
CA THR A 45 7.82 -3.09 -5.21
C THR A 45 7.45 -4.57 -5.09
N ALA A 46 7.44 -5.10 -3.87
CA ALA A 46 7.04 -6.45 -3.53
C ALA A 46 5.82 -6.48 -2.58
N LEU A 47 5.43 -5.33 -2.02
CA LEU A 47 4.33 -5.21 -1.07
C LEU A 47 2.99 -5.51 -1.74
N THR A 48 2.23 -6.42 -1.14
CA THR A 48 0.87 -6.72 -1.56
C THR A 48 -0.13 -5.69 -1.02
N ILE A 49 -1.31 -5.62 -1.64
CA ILE A 49 -2.39 -4.73 -1.19
C ILE A 49 -2.85 -5.10 0.23
N ASP A 50 -2.91 -6.40 0.56
CA ASP A 50 -3.32 -6.87 1.88
C ASP A 50 -2.33 -6.47 2.98
N GLU A 51 -1.02 -6.57 2.70
CA GLU A 51 0.03 -6.13 3.64
C GLU A 51 0.00 -4.62 3.86
N LEU A 52 -0.15 -3.84 2.78
CA LEU A 52 -0.32 -2.40 2.87
C LEU A 52 -1.52 -2.03 3.75
N GLN A 53 -2.67 -2.66 3.50
CA GLN A 53 -3.89 -2.42 4.27
C GLN A 53 -3.71 -2.77 5.75
N SER A 54 -3.10 -3.91 6.04
CA SER A 54 -2.78 -4.33 7.42
C SER A 54 -1.89 -3.31 8.14
N SER A 55 -0.84 -2.83 7.48
CA SER A 55 0.06 -1.81 8.02
C SER A 55 -0.67 -0.49 8.33
N LEU A 56 -1.50 -0.02 7.39
CA LEU A 56 -2.27 1.21 7.57
C LEU A 56 -3.25 1.12 8.74
N ILE A 57 -3.92 -0.03 8.94
CA ILE A 57 -4.81 -0.25 10.09
C ILE A 57 -4.05 -0.19 11.41
N VAL A 58 -2.86 -0.80 11.49
CA VAL A 58 -2.02 -0.75 12.70
C VAL A 58 -1.60 0.69 13.01
N HIS A 59 -1.20 1.46 11.99
CA HIS A 59 -0.84 2.86 12.16
C HIS A 59 -2.04 3.72 12.58
N GLU A 60 -3.23 3.51 12.01
CA GLU A 60 -4.46 4.19 12.42
C GLU A 60 -4.78 3.93 13.90
N GLN A 61 -4.65 2.68 14.36
CA GLN A 61 -4.89 2.30 15.76
C GLN A 61 -3.89 2.96 16.73
N ARG A 62 -2.64 3.19 16.29
CA ARG A 62 -1.60 3.85 17.10
C ARG A 62 -1.72 5.38 17.11
N MET A 63 -2.43 5.96 16.15
CA MET A 63 -2.66 7.41 16.06
C MET A 63 -3.93 7.85 16.81
N LYS A 64 -4.73 6.89 17.31
CA LYS A 64 -5.77 7.13 18.31
C LYS A 64 -5.16 7.32 19.69
#